data_AF-A0A7C4D964-F1
#
_entry.id   AF-A0A7C4D964-F1
#
_cell.length_a   1.000
_cell.length_b   1.000
_cell.length_c   1.000
_cell.angle_alpha   90.00
_cell.angle_beta   90.00
_cell.angle_gamma   90.00
#
_symmetry.space_group_name_H-M   'P 1'
#
loop_
_entity.id
_entity.type
_entity.pdbx_description
1 polymer ?
#
loop_
_entity_poly.entity_id
_entity_poly.type
_entity_poly.pdbx_seq_one_letter_code
_entity_poly.pdbx_strand_id
1 'polypeptide(L)'
;MDFDKRLILPLVLVATGITIVIISAYLALKEFISYRTIDSSSSSIEQSISTTVNTIVNLAVRIAFIAAAIWSGSILIKYGTKSYIDFNKPPKIVKVYVRSRKHTSD
;
A
#
# COMPACT_ATOMS: atom_id res chain seq x y z
N MET A 1 14.94 -8.49 25.67
CA MET A 1 13.88 -8.79 24.69
C MET A 1 14.57 -9.35 23.46
N ASP A 2 14.68 -10.68 23.37
CA ASP A 2 15.18 -11.34 22.17
C ASP A 2 14.04 -11.39 21.15
N PHE A 3 13.96 -10.37 20.28
CA PHE A 3 13.09 -10.47 19.12
C PHE A 3 13.62 -11.60 18.25
N ASP A 4 12.82 -12.66 18.10
CA ASP A 4 13.12 -13.74 17.19
C ASP A 4 13.45 -13.15 15.81
N LYS A 5 14.69 -13.34 15.34
CA LYS A 5 15.18 -12.77 14.08
C LYS A 5 14.29 -13.13 12.89
N ARG A 6 13.53 -14.22 13.03
CA ARG A 6 12.53 -14.73 12.08
C ARG A 6 11.30 -13.82 11.94
N LEU A 7 10.95 -13.05 12.98
CA LEU A 7 9.81 -12.14 13.01
C LEU A 7 10.17 -10.70 12.58
N ILE A 8 11.47 -10.37 12.53
CA ILE A 8 11.93 -9.03 12.16
C ILE A 8 11.54 -8.70 10.72
N LEU A 9 11.77 -9.61 9.78
CA LEU A 9 11.46 -9.40 8.37
C LEU A 9 9.96 -9.10 8.13
N PRO A 10 9.00 -9.96 8.54
CA PRO A 10 7.59 -9.67 8.31
C PRO A 10 7.13 -8.39 9.01
N LEU A 11 7.67 -8.09 10.20
CA LEU A 11 7.37 -6.85 10.91
C LEU A 11 7.84 -5.61 10.12
N VAL A 12 9.05 -5.64 9.58
CA VAL A 12 9.60 -4.56 8.75
C VAL A 12 8.76 -4.36 7.48
N LEU A 13 8.39 -5.44 6.77
CA LEU A 13 7.54 -5.34 5.58
C LEU A 13 6.19 -4.67 5.87
N VAL A 14 5.54 -5.05 6.98
CA VAL A 14 4.26 -4.45 7.38
C VAL A 14 4.46 -3.00 7.78
N ALA A 15 5.46 -2.69 8.60
CA ALA A 15 5.74 -1.32 9.04
C ALA A 15 6.01 -0.39 7.84
N THR A 16 6.89 -0.80 6.93
CA THR A 16 7.20 -0.04 5.71
C THR A 16 5.96 0.15 4.83
N GLY A 17 5.16 -0.90 4.65
CA GLY A 17 3.93 -0.81 3.87
C GLY A 17 2.92 0.18 4.46
N ILE A 18 2.75 0.18 5.79
CA ILE A 18 1.90 1.15 6.49
C ILE A 18 2.42 2.57 6.31
N THR A 19 3.73 2.79 6.47
CA THR A 19 4.34 4.11 6.27
C THR A 19 4.10 4.64 4.86
N ILE A 20 4.26 3.79 3.83
CA ILE A 20 3.98 4.18 2.43
C ILE A 20 2.51 4.60 2.27
N VAL A 21 1.57 3.83 2.81
CA VAL A 21 0.13 4.15 2.71
C VAL A 21 -0.19 5.47 3.40
N ILE A 22 0.33 5.70 4.61
CA ILE A 22 0.09 6.94 5.36
C ILE A 22 0.66 8.15 4.61
N ILE A 23 1.91 8.07 4.14
CA ILE A 23 2.54 9.16 3.39
C ILE A 23 1.77 9.43 2.09
N SER A 24 1.37 8.39 1.38
CA SER A 24 0.62 8.53 0.12
C SER A 24 -0.74 9.19 0.35
N ALA A 25 -1.45 8.79 1.41
CA ALA A 25 -2.72 9.39 1.79
C ALA A 25 -2.56 10.87 2.18
N TYR A 26 -1.50 11.19 2.94
CA TYR A 26 -1.18 12.58 3.29
C TYR A 26 -0.87 13.44 2.05
N LEU A 27 -0.09 12.93 1.10
CA LEU A 27 0.21 13.62 -0.16
C LEU A 27 -1.05 13.85 -1.00
N ALA A 28 -1.95 12.86 -1.07
CA ALA A 28 -3.24 13.02 -1.73
C ALA A 28 -4.08 14.14 -1.11
N LEU A 29 -4.17 14.16 0.22
CA LEU A 29 -4.91 15.20 0.94
C LEU A 29 -4.30 16.58 0.73
N LYS A 30 -2.97 16.68 0.78
CA LYS A 30 -2.25 17.92 0.52
C LYS A 30 -2.51 18.45 -0.88
N GLU A 31 -2.48 17.58 -1.90
CA GLU A 31 -2.74 17.97 -3.28
C GLU A 31 -4.19 18.43 -3.46
N PHE A 32 -5.14 17.74 -2.81
CA PHE A 32 -6.56 18.11 -2.83
C PHE A 32 -6.80 19.50 -2.23
N ILE A 33 -6.20 19.80 -1.08
CA ILE A 33 -6.35 21.10 -0.41
C ILE A 33 -5.59 22.20 -1.15
N SER A 34 -4.41 21.88 -1.69
CA SER A 34 -3.56 22.84 -2.40
C SER A 34 -4.05 23.16 -3.81
N TYR A 35 -5.13 22.53 -4.28
CA TYR A 35 -5.70 22.78 -5.59
C TYR A 35 -6.41 24.14 -5.61
N ARG A 36 -5.63 25.20 -5.78
CA ARG A 36 -6.13 26.56 -5.96
C ARG A 36 -6.56 26.73 -7.42
N THR A 37 -7.79 27.21 -7.62
CA THR A 37 -8.36 27.52 -8.93
C THR A 37 -7.41 28.38 -9.74
N ILE A 38 -7.21 28.00 -11.01
CA ILE A 38 -6.39 28.73 -11.97
C ILE A 38 -6.91 30.18 -12.01
N ASP A 39 -6.11 31.14 -11.53
CA ASP A 39 -6.38 32.55 -11.71
C ASP A 39 -6.32 32.83 -13.22
N SER A 40 -7.48 33.10 -13.82
CA SER A 40 -7.63 33.31 -15.26
C SER A 40 -7.19 34.71 -15.67
N SER A 41 -5.96 35.11 -15.32
CA SER A 41 -5.33 36.34 -15.83
C SER A 41 -4.65 36.13 -17.20
N SER A 42 -5.14 35.18 -18.00
CA SER A 42 -4.60 34.88 -19.32
C SER A 42 -5.17 35.82 -20.39
N SER A 43 -4.28 36.45 -21.16
CA SER A 43 -4.60 37.42 -22.21
C SER A 43 -5.22 36.84 -23.49
N SER A 44 -5.28 35.51 -23.67
CA SER A 44 -5.93 34.83 -24.80
C SER A 44 -6.55 33.48 -24.41
N ILE A 45 -7.59 33.06 -25.14
CA ILE A 45 -8.35 31.81 -24.94
C ILE A 45 -7.46 30.58 -25.17
N GLU A 46 -6.61 30.55 -26.20
CA GLU A 46 -5.71 29.42 -26.45
C GLU A 46 -4.77 29.18 -25.26
N GLN A 47 -4.32 30.27 -24.62
CA GLN A 47 -3.44 30.20 -23.47
C GLN A 47 -4.15 29.66 -22.23
N SER A 48 -5.42 30.05 -22.01
CA SER A 48 -6.25 29.50 -20.93
C SER A 48 -6.46 27.99 -21.10
N ILE A 49 -6.76 27.56 -22.33
CA ILE A 49 -7.00 26.14 -22.64
C ILE A 49 -5.73 25.33 -22.41
N SER A 50 -4.59 25.75 -22.96
CA SER A 50 -3.32 25.04 -22.80
C SER A 50 -2.89 24.95 -21.32
N THR A 51 -3.04 26.04 -20.56
CA THR A 51 -2.71 26.07 -19.13
C THR A 51 -3.61 25.14 -18.33
N THR A 52 -4.91 25.11 -18.64
CA THR A 52 -5.88 24.24 -17.97
C THR A 52 -5.59 22.77 -18.26
N VAL A 53 -5.33 22.42 -19.53
CA VAL A 53 -5.00 21.05 -19.94
C VAL A 53 -3.74 20.58 -19.23
N ASN A 54 -2.67 21.40 -19.22
CA ASN A 54 -1.42 21.05 -18.53
C ASN A 54 -1.63 20.86 -17.02
N THR A 55 -2.47 21.68 -16.40
CA THR A 55 -2.78 21.56 -14.97
C THR A 55 -3.53 20.26 -14.68
N ILE A 56 -4.54 19.93 -15.47
CA ILE A 56 -5.32 18.68 -15.33
C ILE A 56 -4.42 17.46 -15.54
N VAL A 57 -3.58 17.47 -16.57
CA VAL A 57 -2.65 16.36 -16.86
C VAL A 57 -1.66 16.18 -15.71
N ASN A 58 -1.06 17.27 -15.22
CA ASN A 58 -0.15 17.20 -14.08
C ASN A 58 -0.85 16.65 -12.82
N LEU A 59 -2.08 17.08 -12.54
CA LEU A 59 -2.87 16.54 -11.44
C LEU A 59 -3.15 15.05 -11.63
N ALA A 60 -3.58 14.64 -12.83
CA ALA A 60 -3.90 13.25 -13.14
C ALA A 60 -2.69 12.33 -12.95
N VAL A 61 -1.50 12.76 -13.42
CA VAL A 61 -0.25 12.00 -13.25
C VAL A 61 0.10 11.87 -11.76
N ARG A 62 -0.03 12.93 -10.97
CA ARG A 62 0.25 12.89 -9.52
C ARG A 62 -0.70 11.95 -8.79
N ILE A 63 -2.00 12.02 -9.09
CA ILE A 63 -3.01 11.12 -8.51
C ILE A 63 -2.71 9.67 -8.88
N ALA A 64 -2.37 9.40 -10.16
CA ALA A 64 -2.01 8.07 -10.61
C ALA A 64 -0.79 7.51 -9.85
N PHE A 65 0.23 8.34 -9.63
CA PHE A 65 1.39 7.96 -8.84
C PHE A 65 1.03 7.64 -7.38
N ILE A 66 0.19 8.47 -6.76
CA ILE A 66 -0.29 8.24 -5.38
C ILE A 66 -1.09 6.93 -5.29
N ALA A 67 -1.96 6.66 -6.27
CA ALA A 67 -2.71 5.41 -6.32
C ALA A 67 -1.79 4.19 -6.44
N ALA A 68 -0.76 4.26 -7.30
CA ALA A 68 0.25 3.21 -7.43
C ALA A 68 1.06 3.00 -6.14
N ALA A 69 1.36 4.09 -5.41
CA ALA A 69 2.07 4.02 -4.13
C ALA A 69 1.22 3.35 -3.04
N ILE A 70 -0.08 3.69 -2.93
CA ILE A 70 -1.00 3.03 -1.99
C ILE A 70 -1.14 1.54 -2.33
N TRP A 71 -1.27 1.20 -3.60
CA TRP A 71 -1.35 -0.18 -4.07
C TRP A 71 -0.09 -0.98 -3.72
N SER A 72 1.09 -0.39 -3.93
CA SER A 72 2.39 -1.00 -3.60
C SER A 72 2.54 -1.21 -2.09
N GLY A 73 2.17 -0.22 -1.27
CA GLY A 73 2.16 -0.35 0.20
C GLY A 73 1.22 -1.47 0.68
N SER A 74 0.06 -1.59 0.05
CA SER A 74 -0.92 -2.65 0.34
C SER A 74 -0.37 -4.06 0.00
N ILE A 75 0.34 -4.19 -1.12
CA ILE A 75 1.06 -5.42 -1.49
C ILE A 75 2.08 -5.78 -0.40
N LEU A 76 2.86 -4.81 0.08
CA LEU A 76 3.90 -5.01 1.08
C LEU A 76 3.32 -5.54 2.40
N ILE A 77 2.23 -4.94 2.86
CA ILE A 77 1.50 -5.39 4.06
C ILE A 77 0.98 -6.81 3.87
N LYS A 78 0.41 -7.13 2.70
CA LYS A 78 -0.09 -8.48 2.38
C LYS A 78 1.01 -9.54 2.46
N TYR A 79 2.20 -9.25 1.92
CA TYR A 79 3.32 -10.20 2.00
C TYR A 79 3.88 -10.31 3.41
N GLY A 80 4.05 -9.19 4.12
CA GLY A 80 4.53 -9.22 5.50
C GLY A 80 3.61 -10.00 6.44
N THR A 81 2.28 -9.79 6.33
CA THR A 81 1.28 -10.54 7.11
C THR A 81 1.25 -12.02 6.73
N LYS A 82 1.31 -12.36 5.44
CA LYS A 82 1.36 -13.75 4.98
C LYS A 82 2.59 -14.47 5.51
N SER A 83 3.77 -13.85 5.41
CA SER A 83 5.02 -14.42 5.95
C SER A 83 4.91 -14.67 7.45
N TYR A 84 4.35 -13.74 8.23
CA TYR A 84 4.10 -13.94 9.66
C TYR A 84 3.20 -15.15 9.94
N ILE A 85 2.09 -15.29 9.20
CA ILE A 85 1.15 -16.41 9.37
C ILE A 85 1.80 -17.74 9.01
N ASP A 86 2.59 -17.78 7.92
CA ASP A 86 3.26 -19.00 7.47
C ASP A 86 4.32 -19.46 8.48
N PHE A 87 4.99 -18.53 9.19
CA PHE A 87 5.91 -18.87 10.28
C PHE A 87 5.21 -19.47 11.51
N ASN A 88 4.02 -18.99 11.86
CA ASN A 88 3.26 -19.48 13.01
C ASN A 88 2.37 -20.71 12.71
N LYS A 89 2.34 -21.19 11.46
CA LYS A 89 1.51 -22.34 11.08
C LYS A 89 2.19 -23.65 11.48
N PRO A 90 1.49 -24.57 12.16
CA PRO A 90 2.07 -25.88 12.46
C PRO A 90 2.37 -26.64 11.14
N PRO A 91 3.49 -27.38 11.08
CA PRO A 91 3.91 -28.06 9.86
C PRO A 91 2.82 -29.04 9.38
N LYS A 92 2.57 -29.06 8.05
CA LYS A 92 1.48 -29.86 7.44
C LYS A 92 1.51 -31.34 7.84
N ILE A 93 2.70 -31.87 8.07
CA ILE A 93 2.94 -33.27 8.49
C ILE A 93 2.27 -33.59 9.83
N VAL A 94 2.27 -32.65 10.79
CA VAL A 94 1.64 -32.81 12.10
C VAL A 94 0.12 -32.89 11.97
N LYS A 95 -0.48 -32.14 11.03
CA LYS A 95 -1.93 -32.23 10.78
C LYS A 95 -2.36 -33.59 10.25
N VAL A 96 -1.56 -34.21 9.38
CA VAL A 96 -1.84 -35.55 8.84
C VAL A 96 -1.74 -36.60 9.94
N TYR A 97 -0.71 -36.53 10.78
CA TYR A 97 -0.53 -37.48 11.88
C TYR A 97 -1.65 -37.40 12.92
N VAL A 98 -2.04 -36.19 13.34
CA VAL A 98 -3.16 -35.98 14.28
C VAL A 98 -4.49 -36.43 13.67
N ARG A 99 -4.69 -36.24 12.36
CA ARG A 99 -5.92 -36.66 11.67
C ARG A 99 -5.99 -38.18 11.51
N SER A 100 -4.88 -38.84 11.18
CA SER A 100 -4.80 -40.29 11.04
C SER A 100 -5.04 -40.99 12.38
N ARG A 101 -4.49 -40.45 13.49
CA ARG A 101 -4.71 -41.04 14.81
C ARG A 101 -6.15 -40.96 15.30
N LYS A 102 -6.91 -39.93 14.88
CA LYS A 102 -8.33 -39.79 15.23
C LYS A 102 -9.24 -40.81 14.53
N HIS A 103 -8.85 -41.30 13.34
CA HIS A 103 -9.65 -42.28 12.60
C HIS A 103 -9.42 -43.74 13.00
N THR A 104 -8.36 -44.02 13.76
CA THR A 104 -8.00 -45.37 14.23
C THR A 104 -8.44 -45.66 15.67
N SER A 105 -9.25 -44.77 16.26
CA SER A 105 -9.71 -44.86 17.66
C SER A 105 -11.23 -44.97 17.80
N ASP A 106 -11.95 -45.08 16.69
CA ASP A 106 -13.36 -45.48 16.59
C ASP A 106 -13.43 -46.92 16.06
#